data_AF-A0A453PPB1-F1
#
_entry.id   AF-A0A453PPB1-F1
#
_cell.length_a   1.000
_cell.length_b   1.000
_cell.length_c   1.000
_cell.angle_alpha   90.00
_cell.angle_beta   90.00
_cell.angle_gamma   90.00
#
_symmetry.space_group_name_H-M   'P 1'
#
loop_
_entity.id
_entity.type
_entity.pdbx_description
1 polymer ?
#
loop_
_entity_poly.entity_id
_entity_poly.type
_entity_poly.pdbx_seq_one_letter_code
_entity_poly.pdbx_strand_id
1 'polypeptide(L)'
;MEHLEKHVSEFFNQLPDVPIVCISMLGGDFVNVLGEALLLPSLFPAWMLLSRFDSTNKPTTMLLPVDSISKEAHNEDSSIKELDNPTRASDKNWKCPWSCTIIDYVAPTFRKLLKDNFRSLSGAIDIPKDGQANTVRWWSDRMKLNNDLNEILENMEKLWLGPWKYLLLGHQSADQHSEAVLENLITGLESEFKLEANPALIKVILGGVA
;
A
#
# COMPACT_ATOMS: atom_id res chain seq x y z
N MET A 1 23.75 13.19 11.28
CA MET A 1 22.29 13.06 11.48
C MET A 1 21.61 14.43 11.46
N GLU A 2 22.11 15.40 12.24
CA GLU A 2 21.58 16.78 12.32
C GLU A 2 21.42 17.49 10.97
N HIS A 3 22.37 17.35 10.05
CA HIS A 3 22.26 17.94 8.70
C HIS A 3 21.10 17.36 7.86
N LEU A 4 20.80 16.07 8.04
CA LEU A 4 19.71 15.42 7.32
C LEU A 4 18.36 15.84 7.90
N GLU A 5 18.25 15.86 9.23
CA GLU A 5 17.06 16.32 9.94
C GLU A 5 16.71 17.75 9.54
N LYS A 6 17.70 18.66 9.59
CA LYS A 6 17.51 20.05 9.15
C LYS A 6 17.04 20.14 7.70
N HIS A 7 17.65 19.38 6.79
CA HIS A 7 17.27 19.39 5.38
C HIS A 7 15.85 18.87 5.15
N VAL A 8 15.46 17.81 5.86
CA VAL A 8 14.10 17.25 5.82
C VAL A 8 13.09 18.26 6.36
N SER A 9 13.36 18.89 7.50
CA SER A 9 12.51 19.94 8.05
C SER A 9 12.38 21.14 7.11
N GLU A 10 13.47 21.59 6.50
CA GLU A 10 13.45 22.69 5.51
C GLU A 10 12.62 22.33 4.28
N PHE A 11 12.71 21.08 3.79
CA PHE A 11 11.89 20.60 2.69
C PHE A 11 10.40 20.65 3.02
N PHE A 12 9.98 20.09 4.16
CA PHE A 12 8.57 20.10 4.56
C PHE A 12 8.02 21.52 4.79
N ASN A 13 8.83 22.44 5.33
CA ASN A 13 8.45 23.84 5.51
C ASN A 13 8.20 24.60 4.18
N GLN A 14 8.78 24.15 3.08
CA GLN A 14 8.61 24.78 1.76
C GLN A 14 7.38 24.26 1.00
N LEU A 15 6.75 23.19 1.48
CA LEU A 15 5.58 22.60 0.84
C LEU A 15 4.31 23.39 1.20
N PRO A 16 3.31 23.40 0.30
CA PRO A 16 2.00 23.95 0.64
C PRO A 16 1.40 23.19 1.83
N ASP A 17 0.46 23.81 2.55
CA ASP A 17 -0.27 23.19 3.66
C ASP A 17 -1.21 22.08 3.14
N VAL A 18 -0.60 20.94 2.84
CA VAL A 18 -1.25 19.71 2.37
C VAL A 18 -0.72 18.54 3.19
N PRO A 19 -1.56 17.55 3.53
CA PRO A 19 -1.09 16.37 4.22
C PRO A 19 -0.16 15.57 3.31
N ILE A 20 1.00 15.20 3.84
CA ILE A 20 1.98 14.37 3.15
C ILE A 20 2.06 13.04 3.86
N VAL A 21 1.93 11.96 3.10
CA VAL A 21 1.99 10.61 3.64
C VAL A 21 3.19 9.89 3.07
N CYS A 22 4.08 9.46 3.95
CA CYS A 22 5.21 8.60 3.62
C CYS A 22 4.86 7.16 3.99
N ILE A 23 4.98 6.25 3.04
CA ILE A 23 4.77 4.81 3.22
C ILE A 23 6.10 4.10 2.95
N SER A 24 6.61 3.39 3.94
CA SER A 24 7.85 2.60 3.82
C SER A 24 7.62 1.17 4.26
N MET A 25 8.25 0.22 3.56
CA MET A 25 8.15 -1.20 3.84
C MET A 25 9.47 -1.69 4.44
N LEU A 26 9.38 -2.28 5.63
CA LEU A 26 10.51 -2.80 6.39
C LEU A 26 10.45 -4.34 6.34
N GLY A 27 11.52 -4.95 5.86
CA GLY A 27 11.68 -6.40 5.77
C GLY A 27 13.09 -6.82 6.19
N GLY A 28 13.32 -8.13 6.30
CA GLY A 28 14.66 -8.68 6.58
C GLY A 28 15.21 -8.20 7.92
N ASP A 29 16.44 -7.68 7.92
CA ASP A 29 17.17 -7.31 9.16
C ASP A 29 16.41 -6.29 10.02
N PHE A 30 15.65 -5.39 9.40
CA PHE A 30 14.83 -4.41 10.14
C PHE A 30 13.77 -5.09 11.02
N VAL A 31 13.21 -6.20 10.54
CA VAL A 31 12.18 -6.96 11.26
C VAL A 31 12.79 -7.67 12.46
N ASN A 32 14.02 -8.16 12.33
CA ASN A 32 14.77 -8.76 13.43
C ASN A 32 15.08 -7.73 14.52
N VAL A 33 15.58 -6.55 14.13
CA VAL A 33 15.87 -5.45 15.07
C VAL A 33 14.59 -4.97 15.78
N LEU A 34 13.47 -4.86 15.05
CA LEU A 34 12.17 -4.53 15.66
C LEU A 34 11.73 -5.59 16.67
N GLY A 35 11.91 -6.87 16.35
CA GLY A 35 11.59 -7.97 17.26
C GLY A 35 12.43 -7.93 18.55
N GLU A 36 13.73 -7.64 18.44
CA GLU A 36 14.61 -7.46 19.59
C GLU A 36 14.18 -6.25 20.45
N ALA A 37 13.88 -5.11 19.83
CA ALA A 37 13.49 -3.88 20.52
C ALA A 37 12.12 -3.99 21.20
N LEU A 38 11.17 -4.69 20.58
CA LEU A 38 9.81 -4.88 21.10
C LEU A 38 9.69 -6.11 22.02
N LEU A 39 10.80 -6.84 22.26
CA LEU A 39 10.85 -8.07 23.05
C LEU A 39 9.86 -9.15 22.60
N LEU A 40 9.54 -9.18 21.30
CA LEU A 40 8.59 -10.11 20.69
C LEU A 40 9.24 -10.70 19.44
N PRO A 41 9.28 -12.04 19.24
CA PRO A 41 9.66 -12.59 17.95
C PRO A 41 8.71 -12.00 16.90
N SER A 42 9.25 -11.38 15.84
CA SER A 42 8.39 -10.77 14.83
C SER A 42 7.60 -11.88 14.13
N LEU A 43 6.33 -11.99 14.48
CA LEU A 43 5.37 -12.92 13.86
C LEU A 43 5.08 -12.56 12.41
N PHE A 44 5.43 -11.34 12.01
CA PHE A 44 5.15 -10.80 10.69
C PHE A 44 6.42 -10.74 9.85
N PRO A 45 6.35 -11.12 8.56
CA PRO A 45 7.49 -11.10 7.65
C PRO A 45 7.93 -9.67 7.28
N ALA A 46 7.04 -8.69 7.44
CA ALA A 46 7.29 -7.30 7.13
C ALA A 46 6.48 -6.38 8.04
N TRP A 47 6.91 -5.12 8.08
CA TRP A 47 6.20 -4.03 8.74
C TRP A 47 6.10 -2.84 7.80
N MET A 48 4.99 -2.11 7.87
CA MET A 48 4.76 -0.87 7.13
C MET A 48 4.88 0.31 8.08
N LEU A 49 5.81 1.22 7.79
CA LEU A 49 5.92 2.50 8.47
C LEU A 49 5.10 3.53 7.69
N LEU A 50 4.07 4.04 8.34
CA LEU A 50 3.17 5.07 7.81
C LEU A 50 3.38 6.36 8.60
N SER A 51 3.93 7.38 7.95
CA SER A 51 4.17 8.70 8.56
C SER A 51 3.36 9.76 7.84
N ARG A 52 2.45 10.41 8.56
CA ARG A 52 1.64 11.52 8.08
C ARG A 52 2.18 12.83 8.63
N PHE A 53 2.51 13.76 7.74
CA PHE A 53 2.91 15.12 8.04
C PHE A 53 1.77 16.07 7.71
N ASP A 54 1.54 17.05 8.59
CA ASP A 54 0.66 18.19 8.38
C ASP A 54 1.47 19.50 8.54
N SER A 55 0.81 20.65 8.48
CA SER A 55 1.44 21.96 8.67
C SER A 55 2.15 22.15 10.01
N THR A 56 1.95 21.27 11.00
CA THR A 56 2.64 21.34 12.28
C THR A 56 4.06 20.76 12.23
N ASN A 57 4.46 20.13 11.11
CA ASN A 57 5.73 19.42 10.91
C ASN A 57 6.02 18.30 11.93
N LYS A 58 5.05 17.93 12.76
CA LYS A 58 5.16 16.80 13.68
C LYS A 58 4.52 15.58 13.03
N PRO A 59 5.29 14.56 12.64
CA PRO A 59 4.72 13.40 11.97
C PRO A 59 3.88 12.56 12.94
N THR A 60 2.65 12.27 12.56
CA THR A 60 1.90 11.18 13.15
C THR A 60 2.37 9.89 12.49
N THR A 61 3.07 9.05 13.25
CA THR A 61 3.71 7.84 12.72
C THR A 61 3.07 6.59 13.29
N MET A 62 2.93 5.57 12.45
CA MET A 62 2.38 4.28 12.80
C MET A 62 3.21 3.16 12.18
N LEU A 63 3.43 2.11 12.96
CA LEU A 63 4.09 0.89 12.51
C LEU A 63 3.04 -0.22 12.45
N LEU A 64 2.75 -0.72 11.24
CA LEU A 64 1.69 -1.69 10.98
C LEU A 64 2.29 -3.04 10.60
N PRO A 65 1.83 -4.15 11.18
CA PRO A 65 2.25 -5.47 10.76
C PRO A 65 1.73 -5.76 9.35
N VAL A 66 2.54 -6.41 8.53
CA VAL A 66 2.18 -6.76 7.15
C VAL A 66 2.24 -8.27 7.01
N ASP A 67 1.06 -8.86 6.81
CA ASP A 67 0.93 -10.28 6.50
C ASP A 67 0.94 -10.54 4.99
N SER A 68 1.26 -11.78 4.61
CA SER A 68 1.26 -12.18 3.21
C SER A 68 -0.16 -12.29 2.66
N ILE A 69 -0.46 -11.50 1.62
CA ILE A 69 -1.69 -11.60 0.84
C ILE A 69 -1.51 -12.64 -0.27
N SER A 70 -1.43 -13.91 0.12
CA SER A 70 -1.45 -15.00 -0.87
C SER A 70 -2.89 -15.25 -1.31
N LYS A 71 -3.11 -15.32 -2.63
CA LYS A 71 -4.25 -16.09 -3.12
C LYS A 71 -4.01 -17.53 -2.69
N GLU A 72 -4.94 -18.13 -1.96
CA GLU A 72 -4.97 -19.58 -1.82
C GLU A 72 -4.90 -20.14 -3.23
N ALA A 73 -4.00 -21.09 -3.46
CA ALA A 73 -3.81 -21.71 -4.75
C ALA A 73 -5.05 -22.54 -5.09
N HIS A 74 -6.13 -21.89 -5.49
CA HIS A 74 -7.09 -22.50 -6.38
C HIS A 74 -6.32 -22.73 -7.68
N ASN A 75 -5.79 -23.95 -7.77
CA ASN A 75 -5.39 -24.62 -9.01
C ASN A 75 -6.62 -24.66 -9.93
N GLU A 76 -6.95 -23.53 -10.53
CA GLU A 76 -7.54 -23.55 -11.85
C GLU A 76 -6.37 -23.33 -12.79
N ASP A 77 -6.07 -24.40 -13.54
CA ASP A 77 -5.24 -24.42 -14.74
C ASP A 77 -5.72 -23.35 -15.71
N SER A 78 -5.38 -22.09 -15.43
CA SER A 78 -5.46 -20.99 -16.35
C SER A 78 -4.25 -21.12 -17.25
N SER A 79 -4.39 -21.99 -18.24
CA SER A 79 -3.47 -22.28 -19.33
C SER A 79 -3.13 -21.01 -20.13
N ILE A 80 -2.33 -20.12 -19.56
CA ILE A 80 -1.49 -19.18 -20.32
C ILE A 80 -0.24 -19.97 -20.79
N LYS A 81 -0.43 -21.20 -21.27
CA LYS A 81 0.63 -22.03 -21.88
C LYS A 81 0.69 -21.86 -23.39
N GLU A 82 -0.18 -21.04 -23.99
CA GLU A 82 -0.23 -20.79 -25.45
C GLU A 82 0.26 -19.40 -25.86
N LEU A 83 1.07 -18.73 -25.04
CA LEU A 83 1.83 -17.56 -25.49
C LEU A 83 3.33 -17.83 -25.63
N ASP A 84 3.74 -19.10 -25.58
CA ASP A 84 5.07 -19.52 -26.01
C ASP A 84 5.01 -19.91 -27.49
N ASN A 85 4.76 -18.92 -28.34
CA ASN A 85 5.12 -19.02 -29.75
C ASN A 85 6.57 -18.53 -29.86
N PRO A 86 7.57 -19.40 -30.10
CA PRO A 86 8.99 -19.03 -30.00
C PRO A 86 9.46 -18.07 -31.09
N THR A 87 8.59 -17.69 -32.02
CA THR A 87 8.92 -16.87 -33.20
C THR A 87 8.70 -15.36 -33.01
N ARG A 88 8.41 -14.87 -31.80
CA ARG A 88 8.30 -13.42 -31.52
C ARG A 88 9.13 -12.98 -30.30
N ALA A 89 10.40 -13.38 -30.29
CA ALA A 89 11.40 -12.69 -29.49
C ALA A 89 11.64 -11.29 -30.09
N SER A 90 10.72 -10.36 -29.86
CA SER A 90 11.02 -8.93 -30.00
C SER A 90 11.48 -8.42 -28.64
N ASP A 91 12.52 -7.59 -28.63
CA ASP A 91 13.39 -7.17 -27.52
C ASP A 91 12.72 -6.43 -26.33
N LYS A 92 11.42 -6.55 -26.12
CA LYS A 92 10.69 -5.92 -25.02
C LYS A 92 10.46 -6.91 -23.88
N ASN A 93 11.54 -7.43 -23.32
CA ASN A 93 11.45 -8.16 -22.05
C ASN A 93 11.03 -7.17 -20.95
N TRP A 94 9.94 -7.49 -20.24
CA TRP A 94 9.50 -6.71 -19.10
C TRP A 94 10.63 -6.59 -18.07
N LYS A 95 11.03 -5.37 -17.75
CA LYS A 95 11.97 -5.07 -16.68
C LYS A 95 11.17 -4.69 -15.45
N CYS A 96 11.30 -5.48 -14.39
CA CYS A 96 10.67 -5.18 -13.11
C CYS A 96 11.26 -3.85 -12.58
N PRO A 97 10.42 -2.87 -12.19
CA PRO A 97 10.93 -1.57 -11.74
C PRO A 97 11.64 -1.65 -10.38
N TRP A 98 11.45 -2.76 -9.65
CA TRP A 98 12.25 -3.16 -8.50
C TRP A 98 12.91 -4.52 -8.76
N SER A 99 13.95 -4.85 -8.01
CA SER A 99 14.68 -6.11 -8.13
C SER A 99 13.91 -7.26 -7.46
N CYS A 100 14.31 -7.65 -6.25
CA CYS A 100 13.60 -8.54 -5.36
C CYS A 100 13.48 -7.80 -4.03
N THR A 101 12.26 -7.55 -3.57
CA THR A 101 11.99 -6.77 -2.37
C THR A 101 11.04 -7.53 -1.47
N ILE A 102 10.85 -7.03 -0.25
CA ILE A 102 9.89 -7.61 0.70
C ILE A 102 8.47 -7.71 0.12
N ILE A 103 8.10 -6.82 -0.82
CA ILE A 103 6.81 -6.86 -1.53
C ILE A 103 6.61 -8.16 -2.30
N ASP A 104 7.67 -8.73 -2.88
CA ASP A 104 7.58 -9.98 -3.62
C ASP A 104 7.30 -11.18 -2.70
N TYR A 105 7.57 -11.04 -1.40
CA TYR A 105 7.23 -12.04 -0.38
C TYR A 105 5.82 -11.84 0.16
N VAL A 106 5.45 -10.60 0.53
CA VAL A 106 4.13 -10.33 1.16
C VAL A 106 3.00 -10.18 0.15
N ALA A 107 3.28 -9.92 -1.12
CA ALA A 107 2.30 -9.82 -2.20
C ALA A 107 2.82 -10.53 -3.47
N PRO A 108 3.02 -11.86 -3.42
CA PRO A 108 3.75 -12.61 -4.44
C PRO A 108 3.10 -12.56 -5.83
N THR A 109 1.79 -12.34 -5.91
CA THR A 109 1.03 -12.25 -7.16
C THR A 109 1.15 -10.89 -7.85
N PHE A 110 1.52 -9.83 -7.13
CA PHE A 110 1.53 -8.47 -7.64
C PHE A 110 2.54 -8.27 -8.77
N ARG A 111 3.75 -8.82 -8.59
CA ARG A 111 4.80 -8.79 -9.63
C ARG A 111 4.35 -9.46 -10.92
N LYS A 112 3.70 -10.62 -10.79
CA LYS A 112 3.16 -11.37 -11.93
C LYS A 112 2.07 -10.57 -12.64
N LEU A 113 1.15 -9.95 -11.89
CA LEU A 113 0.08 -9.11 -12.43
C LEU A 113 0.64 -7.97 -13.30
N LEU A 114 1.67 -7.25 -12.82
CA LEU A 114 2.29 -6.16 -13.59
C LEU A 114 2.97 -6.66 -14.87
N LYS A 115 3.65 -7.82 -14.79
CA LYS A 115 4.27 -8.47 -15.94
C LYS A 115 3.23 -8.88 -16.99
N ASP A 116 2.12 -9.45 -16.56
CA ASP A 116 1.06 -9.91 -17.45
C ASP A 116 0.27 -8.73 -18.04
N ASN A 117 0.08 -7.63 -17.30
CA ASN A 117 -0.44 -6.38 -17.85
C ASN A 117 0.48 -5.79 -18.93
N PHE A 118 1.81 -5.78 -18.69
CA PHE A 118 2.77 -5.31 -19.69
C PHE A 118 2.73 -6.17 -20.97
N ARG A 119 2.64 -7.50 -20.83
CA ARG A 119 2.53 -8.44 -21.96
C ARG A 119 1.24 -8.23 -22.74
N SER A 120 0.11 -8.09 -22.06
CA SER A 120 -1.20 -7.83 -22.66
C SER A 120 -1.21 -6.56 -23.52
N LEU A 121 -0.52 -5.50 -23.09
CA LEU A 121 -0.38 -4.26 -23.85
C LEU A 121 0.61 -4.38 -25.01
N SER A 122 1.72 -5.08 -24.81
CA SER A 122 2.75 -5.26 -25.83
C SER A 122 2.27 -6.14 -27.00
N GLY A 123 1.43 -7.14 -26.72
CA GLY A 123 0.81 -8.00 -27.74
C GLY A 123 -0.37 -7.36 -28.49
N ALA A 124 -0.96 -6.29 -27.95
CA ALA A 124 -2.12 -5.61 -28.55
C ALA A 124 -1.79 -4.86 -29.84
N ILE A 125 -0.51 -4.51 -30.06
CA ILE A 125 -0.04 -3.73 -31.22
C ILE A 125 -0.10 -4.57 -32.52
N ASP A 126 -0.07 -5.89 -32.40
CA ASP A 126 0.00 -6.82 -33.55
C ASP A 126 -1.34 -7.53 -33.86
N ILE A 127 -2.46 -7.14 -33.24
CA ILE A 127 -3.76 -7.82 -33.46
C ILE A 127 -4.25 -7.45 -34.88
N PRO A 128 -4.37 -8.42 -35.81
CA PRO A 128 -4.91 -8.14 -37.14
C PRO A 128 -6.37 -7.69 -37.03
N LYS A 129 -6.76 -6.68 -37.82
CA LYS A 129 -8.09 -6.05 -37.79
C LYS A 129 -9.27 -7.01 -38.03
N ASP A 130 -9.02 -8.22 -38.52
CA ASP A 130 -10.06 -9.20 -38.92
C ASP A 130 -10.47 -10.22 -37.85
N GLY A 131 -9.91 -10.18 -36.64
CA GLY A 131 -10.18 -11.21 -35.62
C GLY A 131 -11.13 -10.75 -34.51
N GLN A 132 -12.46 -10.72 -34.71
CA GLN A 132 -13.42 -10.42 -33.64
C GLN A 132 -13.21 -11.30 -32.38
N ALA A 133 -12.85 -12.57 -32.57
CA ALA A 133 -12.51 -13.50 -31.48
C ALA A 133 -11.23 -13.14 -30.72
N ASN A 134 -10.23 -12.56 -31.39
CA ASN A 134 -8.98 -12.13 -30.74
C ASN A 134 -9.23 -10.90 -29.85
N THR A 135 -10.11 -10.01 -30.27
CA THR A 135 -10.55 -8.86 -29.47
C THR A 135 -11.31 -9.30 -28.23
N VAL A 136 -12.23 -10.27 -28.35
CA VAL A 136 -12.98 -10.82 -27.19
C VAL A 136 -12.04 -11.48 -26.18
N ARG A 137 -11.08 -12.29 -26.64
CA ARG A 137 -10.08 -12.93 -25.75
C ARG A 137 -9.22 -11.90 -25.02
N TRP A 138 -8.73 -10.89 -25.72
CA TRP A 138 -7.94 -9.82 -25.11
C TRP A 138 -8.71 -9.04 -24.03
N TRP A 139 -9.98 -8.71 -24.28
CA TRP A 139 -10.82 -8.07 -23.27
C TRP A 139 -11.07 -8.96 -22.06
N SER A 140 -11.30 -10.26 -22.27
CA SER A 140 -11.45 -11.22 -21.19
C SER A 140 -10.19 -11.29 -20.30
N ASP A 141 -9.00 -11.36 -20.92
CA ASP A 141 -7.72 -11.35 -20.20
C ASP A 141 -7.52 -10.05 -19.39
N ARG A 142 -7.89 -8.89 -19.96
CA ARG A 142 -7.79 -7.60 -19.26
C ARG A 142 -8.79 -7.46 -18.13
N MET A 143 -10.00 -7.99 -18.27
CA MET A 143 -10.97 -8.02 -17.18
C MET A 143 -10.48 -8.91 -16.04
N LYS A 144 -9.85 -10.05 -16.34
CA LYS A 144 -9.22 -10.89 -15.31
C LYS A 144 -8.12 -10.14 -14.55
N LEU A 145 -7.22 -9.46 -15.27
CA LEU A 145 -6.18 -8.63 -14.64
C LEU A 145 -6.75 -7.51 -13.77
N ASN A 146 -7.84 -6.88 -14.21
CA ASN A 146 -8.54 -5.84 -13.44
C ASN A 146 -9.12 -6.41 -12.13
N ASN A 147 -9.77 -7.58 -12.20
CA ASN A 147 -10.32 -8.24 -11.02
C ASN A 147 -9.21 -8.70 -10.06
N ASP A 148 -8.12 -9.26 -10.58
CA ASP A 148 -6.96 -9.66 -9.79
C ASP A 148 -6.34 -8.45 -9.07
N LEU A 149 -6.28 -7.28 -9.72
CA LEU A 149 -5.78 -6.05 -9.11
C LEU A 149 -6.71 -5.55 -8.02
N ASN A 150 -8.02 -5.53 -8.29
CA ASN A 150 -9.03 -5.12 -7.32
C ASN A 150 -8.92 -5.94 -6.03
N GLU A 151 -8.86 -7.27 -6.15
CA GLU A 151 -8.73 -8.17 -5.02
C GLU A 151 -7.43 -7.95 -4.22
N ILE A 152 -6.30 -7.73 -4.90
CA ILE A 152 -5.03 -7.41 -4.23
C ILE A 152 -5.17 -6.10 -3.43
N LEU A 153 -5.76 -5.06 -4.03
CA LEU A 153 -5.93 -3.76 -3.37
C LEU A 153 -6.89 -3.84 -2.18
N GLU A 154 -8.01 -4.56 -2.32
CA GLU A 154 -8.94 -4.81 -1.21
C GLU A 154 -8.26 -5.55 -0.07
N ASN A 155 -7.43 -6.55 -0.37
CA ASN A 155 -6.66 -7.27 0.64
C ASN A 155 -5.62 -6.38 1.31
N MET A 156 -4.89 -5.55 0.55
CA MET A 156 -3.95 -4.58 1.13
C MET A 156 -4.68 -3.59 2.05
N GLU A 157 -5.82 -3.04 1.61
CA GLU A 157 -6.61 -2.11 2.42
C GLU A 157 -7.12 -2.77 3.69
N LYS A 158 -7.66 -3.99 3.60
CA LYS A 158 -8.28 -4.69 4.74
C LYS A 158 -7.26 -5.27 5.71
N LEU A 159 -6.22 -5.93 5.21
CA LEU A 159 -5.28 -6.73 6.01
C LEU A 159 -4.05 -5.93 6.42
N TRP A 160 -3.57 -4.98 5.61
CA TRP A 160 -2.38 -4.19 5.95
C TRP A 160 -2.74 -2.88 6.63
N LEU A 161 -3.68 -2.13 6.06
CA LEU A 161 -4.09 -0.83 6.60
C LEU A 161 -5.18 -0.98 7.67
N GLY A 162 -6.20 -1.77 7.39
CA GLY A 162 -7.33 -2.01 8.29
C GLY A 162 -7.97 -0.69 8.77
N PRO A 163 -8.19 -0.52 10.09
CA PRO A 163 -8.73 0.73 10.67
C PRO A 163 -7.84 1.96 10.43
N TRP A 164 -6.58 1.76 10.09
CA TRP A 164 -5.59 2.83 9.95
C TRP A 164 -5.54 3.45 8.55
N LYS A 165 -6.34 2.93 7.60
CA LYS A 165 -6.47 3.51 6.26
C LYS A 165 -6.85 5.00 6.27
N TYR A 166 -7.48 5.47 7.35
CA TYR A 166 -7.85 6.88 7.51
C TYR A 166 -6.64 7.82 7.62
N LEU A 167 -5.45 7.31 7.95
CA LEU A 167 -4.20 8.08 7.85
C LEU A 167 -3.87 8.54 6.43
N LEU A 168 -4.49 7.92 5.41
CA LEU A 168 -4.36 8.31 4.00
C LEU A 168 -5.33 9.42 3.57
N LEU A 169 -6.29 9.82 4.43
CA LEU A 169 -7.29 10.83 4.07
C LEU A 169 -6.65 12.21 3.83
N GLY A 170 -7.26 13.01 2.97
CA GLY A 170 -6.83 14.39 2.70
C GLY A 170 -6.95 15.32 3.91
N HIS A 171 -6.89 16.63 3.65
CA HIS A 171 -7.07 17.64 4.69
C HIS A 171 -8.50 17.54 5.24
N GLN A 172 -8.64 17.37 6.55
CA GLN A 172 -9.93 17.35 7.23
C GLN A 172 -10.21 18.75 7.75
N SER A 173 -11.23 19.41 7.21
CA SER A 173 -11.71 20.68 7.77
C SER A 173 -12.28 20.41 9.16
N ALA A 174 -11.71 21.04 10.18
CA ALA A 174 -12.28 20.97 11.52
C ALA A 174 -13.58 21.79 11.56
N ASP A 175 -14.68 21.12 11.86
CA ASP A 175 -15.92 21.76 12.31
C ASP A 175 -15.89 21.84 13.85
N GLN A 176 -16.51 22.84 14.46
CA GLN A 176 -16.54 23.02 15.92
C GLN A 176 -17.07 21.77 16.65
N HIS A 177 -18.00 21.04 16.01
CA HIS A 177 -18.49 19.76 16.53
C HIS A 177 -17.41 18.67 16.57
N SER A 178 -16.47 18.67 15.63
CA SER A 178 -15.36 17.71 15.58
C SER A 178 -14.33 17.94 16.69
N GLU A 179 -14.05 19.20 17.05
CA GLU A 179 -13.18 19.52 18.19
C GLU A 179 -13.81 19.06 19.52
N ALA A 180 -15.10 19.32 19.74
CA ALA A 180 -15.78 18.92 20.98
C ALA A 180 -15.82 17.39 21.15
N VAL A 181 -16.02 16.63 20.07
CA VAL A 181 -15.96 15.17 20.10
C VAL A 181 -14.54 14.68 20.41
N LEU A 182 -13.52 15.29 19.81
CA LEU A 182 -12.11 14.97 20.06
C LEU A 182 -11.74 15.17 21.54
N GLU A 183 -12.06 16.33 22.11
CA GLU A 183 -11.77 16.64 23.52
C GLU A 183 -12.47 15.68 24.48
N ASN A 184 -13.75 15.37 24.23
CA ASN A 184 -14.51 14.42 25.04
C ASN A 184 -13.90 13.01 24.98
N LEU A 185 -13.47 12.57 23.80
CA LEU A 185 -12.88 11.25 23.61
C LEU A 185 -11.53 11.13 24.33
N ILE A 186 -10.67 12.15 24.20
CA ILE A 186 -9.38 12.22 24.90
C ILE A 186 -9.62 12.19 26.41
N THR A 187 -10.51 13.04 26.91
CA THR A 187 -10.84 13.11 28.34
C THR A 187 -11.35 11.77 28.86
N GLY A 188 -12.21 11.08 28.10
CA GLY A 188 -12.70 9.74 28.45
C GLY A 188 -11.57 8.70 28.50
N LEU A 189 -10.69 8.67 27.49
CA LEU A 189 -9.55 7.75 27.43
C LEU A 189 -8.57 7.96 28.58
N GLU A 190 -8.28 9.21 28.93
CA GLU A 190 -7.36 9.56 30.01
C GLU A 190 -7.96 9.30 31.39
N SER A 191 -9.24 9.66 31.60
CA SER A 191 -9.88 9.54 32.91
C SER A 191 -10.29 8.11 33.26
N GLU A 192 -10.86 7.36 32.31
CA GLU A 192 -11.35 6.00 32.53
C GLU A 192 -10.24 4.95 32.38
N PHE A 193 -9.36 5.12 31.39
CA PHE A 193 -8.39 4.10 31.00
C PHE A 193 -6.93 4.46 31.34
N LYS A 194 -6.66 5.70 31.80
CA LYS A 194 -5.30 6.22 32.07
C LYS A 194 -4.37 6.08 30.86
N LEU A 195 -4.94 6.20 29.66
CA LEU A 195 -4.22 6.02 28.41
C LEU A 195 -3.81 7.39 27.87
N GLU A 196 -2.53 7.58 27.60
CA GLU A 196 -2.01 8.79 26.95
C GLU A 196 -2.46 8.79 25.48
N ALA A 197 -3.44 9.62 25.18
CA ALA A 197 -4.04 9.72 23.86
C ALA A 197 -3.24 10.66 22.96
N ASN A 198 -2.92 10.24 21.73
CA ASN A 198 -2.36 11.14 20.73
C ASN A 198 -3.49 11.88 19.99
N PRO A 199 -3.66 13.21 20.19
CA PRO A 199 -4.78 13.95 19.61
C PRO A 199 -4.77 13.94 18.07
N ALA A 200 -3.58 13.98 17.46
CA ALA A 200 -3.43 13.96 16.01
C ALA A 200 -3.91 12.62 15.42
N LEU A 201 -3.64 11.52 16.12
CA LEU A 201 -4.10 10.20 15.70
C LEU A 201 -5.63 10.07 15.82
N ILE A 202 -6.21 10.51 16.94
CA ILE A 202 -7.67 10.46 17.14
C ILE A 202 -8.39 11.34 16.13
N LYS A 203 -7.88 12.55 15.87
CA LYS A 203 -8.43 13.46 14.87
C LYS A 203 -8.54 12.79 13.50
N VAL A 204 -7.46 12.12 13.06
CA VAL A 204 -7.45 11.37 11.79
C VAL A 204 -8.53 10.28 11.75
N ILE A 205 -8.66 9.49 12.83
CA ILE A 205 -9.66 8.42 12.92
C ILE A 205 -11.08 9.00 12.84
N LEU A 206 -11.37 10.07 13.60
CA LEU A 206 -12.68 10.69 13.64
C LEU A 206 -13.12 11.20 12.27
N GLY A 207 -12.24 11.86 11.52
CA GLY A 207 -12.60 12.33 10.18
C GLY A 207 -12.66 11.23 9.12
N GLY A 208 -12.38 9.97 9.45
CA GLY A 208 -12.66 8.81 8.61
C GLY A 208 -13.98 8.11 8.91
N VAL A 209 -14.62 8.42 10.04
CA VAL A 209 -15.93 7.88 10.44
C VAL A 209 -17.09 8.78 9.97
N ALA A 210 -16.79 10.02 9.55
CA ALA A 210 -17.74 11.02 9.09
C ALA A 210 -18.31 10.74 7.68
#